data_AF-A0A7C4Z0G1-F1
#
_entry.id   AF-A0A7C4Z0G1-F1
#
_cell.length_a   1.000
_cell.length_b   1.000
_cell.length_c   1.000
_cell.angle_alpha   90.00
_cell.angle_beta   90.00
_cell.angle_gamma   90.00
#
_symmetry.space_group_name_H-M   'P 1'
#
loop_
_entity.id
_entity.type
_entity.pdbx_description
1 polymer ?
#
loop_
_entity_poly.entity_id
_entity_poly.type
_entity_poly.pdbx_seq_one_letter_code
_entity_poly.pdbx_strand_id
1 'polypeptide(L)'
;MTLSREEMYRIFVETAVIRRPRYGIVKGYHELPYICIGNPLDSQYRSLCVRGKIHVSPQLIIKPSYYKAKYSDIFGEDNVDVALSARIFGFIGFPDKPVECKSEFIEVTHSELNIDEMLSQSLDELERKEDITTGVIVTPESKYYPISIERFIAEILDDEFAF
;
A
#
# COMPACT_ATOMS: atom_id res chain seq x y z
N MET A 1 7.07 -11.78 17.14
CA MET A 1 7.34 -10.44 17.70
C MET A 1 6.13 -9.57 17.44
N THR A 2 5.64 -8.86 18.45
CA THR A 2 4.51 -7.93 18.32
C THR A 2 5.03 -6.61 17.78
N LEU A 3 4.54 -6.18 16.60
CA LEU A 3 4.88 -4.88 16.01
C LEU A 3 4.36 -3.75 16.91
N SER A 4 5.20 -2.90 17.47
CA SER A 4 4.75 -1.77 18.28
C SER A 4 4.07 -0.68 17.43
N ARG A 5 3.34 0.25 18.07
CA ARG A 5 2.75 1.40 17.36
C ARG A 5 3.84 2.32 16.79
N GLU A 6 4.95 2.46 17.52
CA GLU A 6 6.12 3.26 17.12
C GLU A 6 6.79 2.67 15.88
N GLU A 7 6.95 1.35 15.82
CA GLU A 7 7.47 0.67 14.62
C GLU A 7 6.54 0.81 13.42
N MET A 8 5.22 0.68 13.61
CA MET A 8 4.26 0.94 12.53
C MET A 8 4.38 2.37 12.01
N TYR A 9 4.48 3.34 12.91
CA TYR A 9 4.62 4.74 12.54
C TYR A 9 5.95 5.01 11.82
N ARG A 10 7.04 4.38 12.27
CA ARG A 10 8.34 4.43 11.59
C ARG A 10 8.22 3.90 10.17
N ILE A 11 7.67 2.71 9.98
CA ILE A 11 7.46 2.11 8.65
C ILE A 11 6.65 3.07 7.79
N PHE A 12 5.52 3.57 8.30
CA PHE A 12 4.64 4.50 7.59
C PHE A 12 5.35 5.77 7.13
N VAL A 13 6.20 6.38 7.98
CA VAL A 13 6.93 7.62 7.67
C VAL A 13 8.12 7.36 6.73
N GLU A 14 8.81 6.23 6.90
CA GLU A 14 9.96 5.85 6.07
C GLU A 14 9.55 5.28 4.70
N THR A 15 8.30 4.89 4.51
CA THR A 15 7.76 4.51 3.20
C THR A 15 7.89 5.68 2.22
N ALA A 16 8.57 5.43 1.10
CA ALA A 16 8.74 6.40 0.04
C ALA A 16 7.75 6.15 -1.11
N VAL A 17 6.88 7.12 -1.38
CA VAL A 17 6.01 7.10 -2.58
C VAL A 17 6.80 7.73 -3.74
N ILE A 18 7.39 6.88 -4.59
CA ILE A 18 8.26 7.33 -5.69
C ILE A 18 7.45 7.92 -6.83
N ARG A 19 6.32 7.28 -7.15
CA ARG A 19 5.45 7.69 -8.24
C ARG A 19 4.00 7.64 -7.79
N ARG A 20 3.29 8.75 -7.99
CA ARG A 20 1.85 8.84 -7.81
C ARG A 20 1.11 8.64 -9.15
N PRO A 21 -0.09 8.05 -9.13
CA PRO A 21 -0.97 8.03 -10.29
C PRO A 21 -1.35 9.46 -10.70
N ARG A 22 -1.34 9.75 -12.01
CA ARG A 22 -1.69 11.08 -12.56
C ARG A 22 -3.14 11.17 -13.05
N TYR A 23 -3.82 10.04 -13.24
CA TYR A 23 -5.20 9.95 -13.72
C TYR A 23 -5.93 8.82 -12.97
N GLY A 24 -7.26 8.93 -12.81
CA GLY A 24 -8.06 7.96 -12.04
C GLY A 24 -8.47 8.43 -10.63
N ILE A 25 -8.09 9.65 -10.24
CA ILE A 25 -8.61 10.34 -9.05
C ILE A 25 -10.00 10.91 -9.41
N VAL A 26 -10.98 10.04 -9.60
CA VAL A 26 -12.37 10.45 -9.84
C VAL A 26 -12.99 10.72 -8.47
N LYS A 27 -13.52 11.94 -8.28
CA LYS A 27 -14.18 12.39 -7.04
C LYS A 27 -15.03 11.28 -6.43
N GLY A 28 -14.47 10.60 -5.42
CA GLY A 28 -15.14 9.56 -4.66
C GLY A 28 -15.02 8.10 -5.12
N TYR A 29 -14.21 7.67 -6.10
CA TYR A 29 -13.89 6.23 -6.26
C TYR A 29 -12.52 6.08 -6.92
N HIS A 30 -11.57 5.49 -6.20
CA HIS A 30 -10.20 5.31 -6.69
C HIS A 30 -9.90 3.84 -6.91
N GLU A 31 -9.55 3.49 -8.14
CA GLU A 31 -8.78 2.29 -8.42
C GLU A 31 -7.30 2.68 -8.39
N LEU A 32 -6.57 2.15 -7.42
CA LEU A 32 -5.16 2.47 -7.19
C LEU A 32 -4.31 1.21 -7.41
N PRO A 33 -3.93 0.92 -8.66
CA PRO A 33 -2.86 -0.03 -8.93
C PRO A 33 -1.56 0.43 -8.28
N TYR A 34 -0.84 -0.50 -7.66
CA TYR A 34 0.43 -0.20 -7.00
C TYR A 34 1.48 -1.27 -7.29
N ILE A 35 2.74 -0.83 -7.29
CA ILE A 35 3.93 -1.66 -7.24
C ILE A 35 4.67 -1.28 -5.95
N CYS A 36 4.73 -2.19 -4.99
CA CYS A 36 5.45 -2.03 -3.74
C CYS A 36 6.74 -2.85 -3.78
N ILE A 37 7.87 -2.18 -3.69
CA ILE A 37 9.20 -2.79 -3.77
C ILE A 37 9.86 -2.68 -2.40
N GLY A 38 10.50 -3.74 -1.93
CA GLY A 38 11.28 -3.68 -0.70
C GLY A 38 12.30 -4.79 -0.58
N ASN A 39 12.92 -4.84 0.60
CA ASN A 39 13.90 -5.85 0.94
C ASN A 39 13.32 -7.28 0.85
N PRO A 40 14.12 -8.28 0.49
CA PRO A 40 13.64 -9.65 0.38
C PRO A 40 13.30 -10.21 1.76
N LEU A 41 12.26 -11.04 1.83
CA LEU A 41 11.89 -11.75 3.06
C LEU A 41 12.80 -12.96 3.34
N ASP A 42 13.38 -13.53 2.29
CA ASP A 42 14.33 -14.64 2.33
C ASP A 42 15.68 -14.15 1.79
N SER A 43 16.77 -14.49 2.48
CA SER A 43 18.14 -14.07 2.16
C SER A 43 18.66 -14.61 0.82
N GLN A 44 17.95 -15.54 0.18
CA GLN A 44 18.27 -16.05 -1.15
C GLN A 44 17.93 -15.07 -2.29
N TYR A 45 17.04 -14.11 -2.04
CA TYR A 45 16.64 -13.10 -3.01
C TYR A 45 17.25 -11.74 -2.67
N ARG A 46 17.18 -10.78 -3.60
CA ARG A 46 17.69 -9.41 -3.38
C ARG A 46 16.58 -8.36 -3.29
N SER A 47 15.37 -8.67 -3.76
CA SER A 47 14.19 -7.81 -3.58
C SER A 47 12.89 -8.60 -3.57
N LEU A 48 11.87 -7.98 -2.97
CA LEU A 48 10.47 -8.39 -3.04
C LEU A 48 9.69 -7.32 -3.82
N CYS A 49 8.85 -7.74 -4.76
CA CYS A 49 7.92 -6.88 -5.46
C CYS A 49 6.50 -7.40 -5.27
N VAL A 50 5.66 -6.56 -4.67
CA VAL A 50 4.23 -6.82 -4.49
C VAL A 50 3.46 -5.91 -5.42
N ARG A 51 2.71 -6.51 -6.34
CA ARG A 51 1.78 -5.81 -7.22
C ARG A 51 0.36 -6.04 -6.74
N GLY A 52 -0.50 -5.05 -6.92
CA GLY A 52 -1.91 -5.18 -6.58
C GLY A 52 -2.71 -3.96 -6.98
N LYS A 53 -4.01 -4.01 -6.70
CA LYS A 53 -4.93 -2.89 -6.91
C LYS A 53 -5.76 -2.70 -5.65
N ILE A 54 -5.83 -1.46 -5.16
CA ILE A 54 -6.75 -1.11 -4.08
C ILE A 54 -7.87 -0.25 -4.61
N HIS A 55 -9.09 -0.61 -4.21
CA HIS A 55 -10.28 0.18 -4.39
C HIS A 55 -10.50 1.01 -3.14
N VAL A 56 -10.51 2.33 -3.29
CA VAL A 56 -10.84 3.28 -2.21
C VAL A 56 -12.14 3.98 -2.55
N SER A 57 -13.10 3.96 -1.64
CA SER A 57 -14.43 4.53 -1.84
C SER A 57 -14.91 5.28 -0.59
N PRO A 58 -15.73 6.33 -0.70
CA PRO A 58 -16.39 6.99 0.41
C PRO A 58 -17.25 5.99 1.17
N GLN A 59 -17.11 6.06 2.48
CA GLN A 59 -17.94 5.31 3.39
C GLN A 59 -19.28 6.03 3.52
N LEU A 60 -20.31 5.49 2.86
CA LEU A 60 -21.68 6.05 2.90
C LEU A 60 -22.37 5.83 4.26
N ILE A 61 -21.86 4.92 5.09
CA ILE A 61 -22.43 4.55 6.39
C ILE A 61 -21.33 4.69 7.46
N ILE A 62 -21.52 5.59 8.43
CA ILE A 62 -20.60 5.70 9.57
C ILE A 62 -20.71 4.43 10.42
N LYS A 63 -19.67 3.61 10.38
CA LYS A 63 -19.57 2.37 11.17
C LYS A 63 -18.94 2.67 12.55
N PRO A 64 -19.45 2.08 13.64
CA PRO A 64 -18.75 2.09 14.93
C PRO A 64 -17.31 1.56 14.80
N SER A 65 -16.41 2.00 15.68
CA SER A 65 -14.96 1.72 15.59
C SER A 65 -14.60 0.23 15.52
N TYR A 66 -15.40 -0.64 16.13
CA TYR A 66 -15.22 -2.10 16.12
C TYR A 66 -15.68 -2.79 14.83
N TYR A 67 -16.36 -2.07 13.93
CA TYR A 67 -16.70 -2.50 12.57
C TYR A 67 -15.74 -1.95 11.51
N LYS A 68 -14.66 -1.25 11.92
CA LYS A 68 -13.61 -0.86 11.00
C LYS A 68 -12.88 -2.11 10.50
N ALA A 69 -12.57 -2.12 9.21
CA ALA A 69 -11.84 -3.22 8.58
C ALA A 69 -10.44 -3.33 9.17
N LYS A 70 -9.97 -4.57 9.33
CA LYS A 70 -8.60 -4.88 9.70
C LYS A 70 -7.74 -5.08 8.46
N TYR A 71 -6.43 -5.15 8.65
CA TYR A 71 -5.53 -5.48 7.54
C TYR A 71 -5.87 -6.84 6.90
N SER A 72 -6.20 -7.86 7.71
CA SER A 72 -6.62 -9.18 7.19
C SER A 72 -7.88 -9.12 6.33
N ASP A 73 -8.82 -8.23 6.67
CA ASP A 73 -10.09 -8.10 5.94
C ASP A 73 -9.88 -7.47 4.55
N ILE A 74 -8.81 -6.68 4.38
CA ILE A 74 -8.53 -5.94 3.14
C ILE A 74 -7.58 -6.70 2.23
N PHE A 75 -6.50 -7.26 2.79
CA PHE A 75 -5.43 -7.90 2.01
C PHE A 75 -5.50 -9.44 2.04
N GLY A 76 -6.35 -10.01 2.89
CA GLY A 76 -6.45 -11.46 3.12
C GLY A 76 -5.49 -11.93 4.21
N GLU A 77 -5.90 -12.94 4.98
CA GLU A 77 -5.12 -13.50 6.09
C GLU A 77 -3.77 -14.07 5.63
N ASP A 78 -3.73 -14.69 4.44
CA ASP A 78 -2.52 -15.31 3.91
C ASP A 78 -1.44 -14.30 3.48
N ASN A 79 -1.84 -13.08 3.15
CA ASN A 79 -0.95 -12.03 2.63
C ASN A 79 -0.50 -11.03 3.69
N VAL A 80 -0.99 -11.17 4.93
CA VAL A 80 -0.74 -10.23 6.03
C VAL A 80 -0.06 -10.95 7.17
N ASP A 81 1.03 -10.37 7.66
CA ASP A 81 1.70 -10.93 8.83
C ASP A 81 0.78 -10.97 10.07
N VAL A 82 0.96 -12.00 10.89
CA VAL A 82 0.20 -12.21 12.14
C VAL A 82 0.27 -11.00 13.08
N ALA A 83 1.35 -10.22 13.05
CA ALA A 83 1.47 -9.02 13.87
C ALA A 83 0.55 -7.86 13.42
N LEU A 84 0.12 -7.86 12.16
CA LEU A 84 -0.75 -6.85 11.55
C LEU A 84 -2.20 -7.32 11.38
N SER A 85 -2.44 -8.62 11.20
CA SER A 85 -3.73 -9.17 10.79
C SER A 85 -4.91 -8.62 11.60
N ALA A 86 -4.80 -8.57 12.93
CA ALA A 86 -5.87 -8.13 13.82
C ALA A 86 -6.00 -6.60 13.98
N ARG A 87 -5.10 -5.80 13.39
CA ARG A 87 -5.07 -4.33 13.57
C ARG A 87 -6.02 -3.64 12.61
N ILE A 88 -6.58 -2.52 13.06
CA ILE A 88 -7.45 -1.64 12.28
C ILE A 88 -6.65 -0.99 11.15
N PHE A 89 -7.19 -1.06 9.94
CA PHE A 89 -6.61 -0.41 8.76
C PHE A 89 -6.96 1.08 8.69
N GLY A 90 -6.04 1.89 8.15
CA GLY A 90 -6.26 3.33 7.97
C GLY A 90 -6.12 4.13 9.27
N PHE A 91 -5.63 3.51 10.34
CA PHE A 91 -5.49 4.12 11.66
C PHE A 91 -4.40 5.21 11.69
N ILE A 92 -3.36 5.09 10.86
CA ILE A 92 -2.25 6.05 10.80
C ILE A 92 -2.48 7.04 9.66
N GLY A 93 -2.86 6.53 8.49
CA GLY A 93 -2.90 7.32 7.26
C GLY A 93 -4.10 8.25 7.14
N PHE A 94 -5.28 7.81 7.54
CA PHE A 94 -6.51 8.58 7.33
C PHE A 94 -7.56 8.29 8.42
N PRO A 95 -7.22 8.49 9.71
CA PRO A 95 -8.06 8.07 10.85
C PRO A 95 -9.47 8.65 10.83
N ASP A 96 -9.61 9.87 10.31
CA ASP A 96 -10.85 10.67 10.29
C ASP A 96 -11.48 10.80 8.90
N LYS A 97 -10.94 10.12 7.87
CA LYS A 97 -11.55 10.13 6.54
C LYS A 97 -12.54 8.97 6.43
N PRO A 98 -13.81 9.21 6.09
CA PRO A 98 -14.80 8.16 5.92
C PRO A 98 -14.56 7.45 4.58
N VAL A 99 -13.56 6.57 4.52
CA VAL A 99 -13.23 5.78 3.34
C VAL A 99 -13.25 4.28 3.66
N GLU A 100 -13.67 3.48 2.68
CA GLU A 100 -13.62 2.02 2.69
C GLU A 100 -12.64 1.56 1.61
N CYS A 101 -11.75 0.64 2.00
CA CYS A 101 -10.70 0.11 1.13
C CYS A 101 -10.88 -1.39 0.92
N LYS A 102 -10.61 -1.86 -0.30
CA LYS A 102 -10.58 -3.29 -0.66
C LYS A 102 -9.38 -3.57 -1.55
N SER A 103 -8.62 -4.63 -1.27
CA SER A 103 -7.50 -5.04 -2.12
C SER A 103 -7.93 -6.13 -3.10
N GLU A 104 -7.38 -6.08 -4.31
CA GLU A 104 -7.55 -7.07 -5.37
C GLU A 104 -6.23 -7.32 -6.10
N PHE A 105 -6.13 -8.47 -6.78
CA PHE A 105 -5.00 -8.84 -7.65
C PHE A 105 -3.62 -8.78 -6.97
N ILE A 106 -3.50 -9.28 -5.74
CA ILE A 106 -2.22 -9.31 -5.04
C ILE A 106 -1.31 -10.36 -5.67
N GLU A 107 -0.19 -9.93 -6.22
CA GLU A 107 0.87 -10.77 -6.78
C GLU A 107 2.17 -10.46 -6.05
N VAL A 108 2.74 -11.48 -5.39
CA VAL A 108 4.02 -11.36 -4.69
C VAL A 108 5.09 -12.07 -5.49
N THR A 109 6.14 -11.33 -5.87
CA THR A 109 7.26 -11.83 -6.66
C THR A 109 8.58 -11.60 -5.93
N HIS A 110 9.46 -12.59 -5.99
CA HIS A 110 10.82 -12.51 -5.48
C HIS A 110 11.79 -12.34 -6.66
N SER A 111 12.77 -11.44 -6.53
CA SER A 111 13.72 -11.16 -7.60
C SER A 111 15.17 -11.18 -7.09
N GLU A 112 16.07 -11.54 -7.99
CA GLU A 112 17.53 -11.47 -7.78
C GLU A 112 18.08 -10.06 -7.98
N LEU A 113 17.27 -9.12 -8.48
CA LEU A 113 17.63 -7.72 -8.63
C LEU A 113 17.61 -6.99 -7.29
N ASN A 114 18.48 -6.00 -7.13
CA ASN A 114 18.40 -5.11 -5.97
C ASN A 114 17.18 -4.15 -6.08
N ILE A 115 16.88 -3.41 -5.01
CA ILE A 115 15.73 -2.51 -4.96
C ILE A 115 15.78 -1.45 -6.07
N ASP A 116 16.95 -0.83 -6.29
CA ASP A 116 17.13 0.26 -7.25
C ASP A 116 16.98 -0.21 -8.70
N GLU A 117 17.50 -1.40 -9.01
CA GLU A 117 17.36 -2.07 -10.30
C GLU A 117 15.89 -2.44 -10.56
N MET A 118 15.21 -3.02 -9.57
CA MET A 118 13.80 -3.39 -9.68
C MET A 118 12.90 -2.15 -9.81
N LEU A 119 13.24 -1.07 -9.11
CA LEU A 119 12.56 0.22 -9.20
C LEU A 119 12.71 0.80 -10.61
N SER A 120 13.95 0.86 -11.10
CA SER A 120 14.25 1.38 -12.44
C SER A 120 13.51 0.58 -13.51
N GLN A 121 13.58 -0.75 -13.45
CA GLN A 121 12.86 -1.63 -14.39
C GLN A 121 11.35 -1.44 -14.34
N SER A 122 10.78 -1.27 -13.14
CA SER A 122 9.33 -1.05 -12.99
C SER A 122 8.92 0.30 -13.56
N LEU A 123 9.71 1.35 -13.36
CA LEU A 123 9.45 2.67 -13.93
C LEU A 123 9.53 2.67 -15.46
N ASP A 124 10.56 2.03 -16.02
CA ASP A 124 10.75 1.87 -17.46
C ASP A 124 9.59 1.07 -18.09
N GLU A 125 9.13 0.01 -17.41
CA GLU A 125 7.98 -0.79 -17.87
C GLU A 125 6.71 0.06 -17.96
N LEU A 126 6.43 0.87 -16.93
CA LEU A 126 5.27 1.74 -16.87
C LEU A 126 5.36 2.86 -17.93
N GLU A 127 6.54 3.43 -18.14
CA GLU A 127 6.76 4.44 -19.19
C GLU A 127 6.53 3.85 -20.59
N ARG A 128 7.10 2.66 -20.87
CA ARG A 128 6.92 1.97 -22.15
C ARG A 128 5.45 1.61 -22.44
N LYS A 129 4.67 1.32 -21.39
CA LYS A 129 3.23 1.03 -21.50
C LYS A 129 2.36 2.29 -21.48
N GLU A 130 2.96 3.47 -21.33
CA GLU A 130 2.25 4.74 -21.10
C GLU A 130 1.26 4.67 -19.93
N ASP A 131 1.53 3.81 -18.94
CA ASP A 131 0.67 3.64 -17.79
C ASP A 131 0.90 4.79 -16.82
N ILE A 132 -0.08 5.69 -16.73
CA ILE A 132 -0.09 6.84 -15.82
C ILE A 132 -0.92 6.60 -14.54
N THR A 133 -1.48 5.40 -14.38
CA THR A 133 -2.44 5.04 -13.32
C THR A 133 -1.82 4.22 -12.19
N THR A 134 -0.67 3.59 -12.43
CA THR A 134 0.00 2.78 -11.41
C THR A 134 0.93 3.61 -10.54
N GLY A 135 0.79 3.48 -9.21
CA GLY A 135 1.71 4.04 -8.22
C GLY A 135 2.92 3.14 -7.96
N VAL A 136 4.05 3.74 -7.61
CA VAL A 136 5.27 3.00 -7.24
C VAL A 136 5.74 3.43 -5.87
N ILE A 137 5.92 2.46 -4.98
CA ILE A 137 6.18 2.63 -3.56
C ILE A 137 7.40 1.81 -3.18
N VAL A 138 8.29 2.37 -2.35
CA VAL A 138 9.40 1.65 -1.73
C VAL A 138 9.11 1.50 -0.24
N THR A 139 9.07 0.26 0.24
CA THR A 139 8.81 -0.07 1.64
C THR A 139 10.12 -0.35 2.39
N PRO A 140 10.31 0.19 3.60
CA PRO A 140 11.48 -0.12 4.42
C PRO A 140 11.45 -1.59 4.90
N GLU A 141 10.25 -2.13 5.12
CA GLU A 141 10.06 -3.49 5.63
C GLU A 141 8.96 -4.21 4.84
N SER A 142 9.37 -5.12 3.96
CA SER A 142 8.47 -5.80 3.02
C SER A 142 7.42 -6.67 3.68
N LYS A 143 7.71 -7.19 4.87
CA LYS A 143 6.76 -7.98 5.66
C LYS A 143 5.52 -7.17 6.05
N TYR A 144 5.68 -5.85 6.16
CA TYR A 144 4.65 -4.91 6.55
C TYR A 144 4.28 -3.96 5.40
N TYR A 145 4.42 -4.43 4.16
CA TYR A 145 3.99 -3.69 2.97
C TYR A 145 2.55 -3.13 3.05
N PRO A 146 1.57 -3.75 3.76
CA PRO A 146 0.25 -3.15 3.89
C PRO A 146 0.26 -1.78 4.58
N ILE A 147 1.20 -1.51 5.49
CA ILE A 147 1.40 -0.19 6.10
C ILE A 147 1.90 0.81 5.06
N SER A 148 2.83 0.38 4.19
CA SER A 148 3.33 1.21 3.10
C SER A 148 2.24 1.56 2.09
N ILE A 149 1.31 0.63 1.86
CA ILE A 149 0.16 0.93 1.01
C ILE A 149 -0.82 1.88 1.71
N GLU A 150 -1.03 1.75 3.02
CA GLU A 150 -1.80 2.73 3.79
C GLU A 150 -1.21 4.14 3.65
N ARG A 151 0.13 4.28 3.70
CA ARG A 151 0.82 5.56 3.45
C ARG A 151 0.55 6.11 2.06
N PHE A 152 0.63 5.25 1.04
CA PHE A 152 0.33 5.62 -0.34
C PHE A 152 -1.09 6.13 -0.53
N ILE A 153 -2.09 5.43 0.04
CA ILE A 153 -3.48 5.87 0.01
C ILE A 153 -3.64 7.20 0.73
N ALA A 154 -3.03 7.35 1.91
CA ALA A 154 -3.09 8.59 2.68
C ALA A 154 -2.61 9.80 1.87
N GLU A 155 -1.49 9.64 1.17
CA GLU A 155 -0.91 10.70 0.33
C GLU A 155 -1.85 11.11 -0.81
N ILE A 156 -2.48 10.15 -1.48
CA ILE A 156 -3.46 10.43 -2.55
C ILE A 156 -4.71 11.11 -1.98
N LEU A 157 -5.21 10.64 -0.84
CA LEU A 157 -6.36 11.25 -0.19
C LEU A 157 -6.03 12.66 0.32
N ASP A 158 -4.81 12.93 0.78
CA ASP A 158 -4.42 14.28 1.20
C ASP A 158 -4.48 15.26 0.03
N ASP A 159 -3.98 14.86 -1.15
CA ASP A 159 -4.10 15.68 -2.36
C ASP A 159 -5.57 15.94 -2.76
N GLU A 160 -6.46 14.95 -2.59
CA GLU A 160 -7.88 15.07 -2.97
C GLU A 160 -8.69 15.96 -2.00
N PHE A 161 -8.41 15.87 -0.70
CA PHE A 161 -9.14 16.61 0.33
C PHE A 161 -8.52 17.98 0.68
N ALA A 162 -7.41 18.37 0.04
CA ALA A 162 -6.74 19.66 0.26
C ALA A 162 -7.45 20.88 -0.41
N PHE A 163 -8.69 20.75 -0.85
CA PHE A 163 -9.50 21.81 -1.47
C PHE A 163 -10.33 22.62 -0.47
#